data_AF-A0A059WXD7-F1
#
_entry.id   AF-A0A059WXD7-F1
#
_cell.length_a   1.000
_cell.length_b   1.000
_cell.length_c   1.000
_cell.angle_alpha   90.00
_cell.angle_beta   90.00
_cell.angle_gamma   90.00
#
_symmetry.space_group_name_H-M   'P 1'
#
loop_
_entity.id
_entity.type
_entity.pdbx_description
1 polymer ?
#
loop_
_entity_poly.entity_id
_entity_poly.type
_entity_poly.pdbx_seq_one_letter_code
_entity_poly.pdbx_strand_id
1 'polypeptide(L)'
;QLVDVWPRNELDLVPDMLYEHSNLPLEELKKETAKWPYEQKLKVFTTYMGERLNRRHRPGRALEKAHYSWDLICDYGIFRDLQRHRMVDDLQWQALTPRYGYEVPELVEATGLADSFERCFDLSLKLYSALQEAGYPEEAQYATLLGHRMRWKVTYNAREAFHLHELRTSPQGHPGYRKLVRDMHEKLSEVHPLLGEAMKFVNKGEDAELTRLAAERYTQFKLKQLEETKDEAATNLST
;
A
#
# COMPACT_ATOMS: atom_id res chain seq x y z
N GLN A 1 5.92 10.71 3.89
CA GLN A 1 5.35 11.05 5.20
C GLN A 1 3.85 10.85 5.17
N LEU A 2 3.28 10.31 6.25
CA LEU A 2 1.84 10.33 6.52
C LEU A 2 1.47 11.71 7.09
N VAL A 3 0.66 12.47 6.37
CA VAL A 3 0.36 13.88 6.69
C VAL A 3 -1.01 14.08 7.34
N ASP A 4 -1.97 13.20 7.03
CA ASP A 4 -3.30 13.24 7.64
C ASP A 4 -3.90 11.84 7.74
N VAL A 5 -4.70 11.63 8.80
CA VAL A 5 -5.29 10.34 9.16
C VAL A 5 -6.68 10.58 9.74
N TRP A 6 -7.66 9.84 9.23
CA TRP A 6 -8.99 9.78 9.81
C TRP A 6 -9.51 8.33 9.77
N PRO A 7 -10.26 7.85 10.78
CA PRO A 7 -10.56 8.50 12.06
C PRO A 7 -9.30 8.62 12.94
N ARG A 8 -9.43 9.20 14.14
CA ARG A 8 -8.34 9.18 15.14
C ARG A 8 -8.26 7.85 15.87
N ASN A 9 -9.40 7.17 16.05
CA ASN A 9 -9.49 5.86 16.65
C ASN A 9 -10.18 4.92 15.67
N GLU A 10 -9.55 3.78 15.39
CA GLU A 10 -10.04 2.78 14.45
C GLU A 10 -11.42 2.23 14.83
N LEU A 11 -11.73 2.20 16.13
CA LEU A 11 -13.01 1.74 16.64
C LEU A 11 -14.15 2.74 16.41
N ASP A 12 -13.85 3.96 15.94
CA ASP A 12 -14.87 4.90 15.49
C ASP A 12 -15.55 4.44 14.18
N LEU A 13 -14.99 3.42 13.51
CA LEU A 13 -15.58 2.77 12.34
C LEU A 13 -16.67 1.74 12.70
N VAL A 14 -16.77 1.33 13.97
CA VAL A 14 -17.73 0.28 14.40
C VAL A 14 -19.19 0.58 14.03
N PRO A 15 -19.71 1.82 14.16
CA PRO A 15 -21.05 2.16 13.67
C PRO A 15 -21.23 1.88 12.18
N ASP A 16 -20.24 2.25 11.35
CA ASP A 16 -20.27 2.02 9.91
C ASP A 16 -20.17 0.51 9.59
N MET A 17 -19.42 -0.26 10.38
CA MET A 17 -19.32 -1.73 10.25
C MET A 17 -20.64 -2.45 10.58
N LEU A 18 -21.44 -1.90 11.50
CA LEU A 18 -22.74 -2.45 11.88
C LEU A 18 -23.88 -2.01 10.96
N TYR A 19 -23.68 -0.95 10.18
CA TYR A 19 -24.75 -0.27 9.45
C TYR A 19 -25.49 -1.21 8.49
N GLU A 20 -24.77 -2.03 7.71
CA GLU A 20 -25.39 -2.97 6.77
C GLU A 20 -26.07 -4.19 7.45
N HIS A 21 -25.89 -4.34 8.77
CA HIS A 21 -26.45 -5.42 9.58
C HIS A 21 -27.50 -4.94 10.59
N SER A 22 -27.95 -3.69 10.46
CA SER A 22 -28.90 -3.05 11.37
C SER A 22 -30.02 -2.36 10.60
N ASN A 23 -31.17 -2.20 11.25
CA ASN A 23 -32.27 -1.36 10.76
C ASN A 23 -32.25 0.06 11.36
N LEU A 24 -31.24 0.37 12.19
CA LEU A 24 -31.12 1.66 12.87
C LEU A 24 -30.38 2.69 11.99
N PRO A 25 -30.77 3.98 12.06
CA PRO A 25 -29.97 5.05 11.47
C PRO A 25 -28.55 5.11 12.03
N LEU A 26 -27.60 5.60 11.21
CA LEU A 26 -26.19 5.68 11.60
C LEU A 26 -25.97 6.48 12.90
N GLU A 27 -26.73 7.55 13.11
CA GLU A 27 -26.62 8.37 14.32
C GLU A 27 -27.04 7.62 15.59
N GLU A 28 -27.99 6.69 15.49
CA GLU A 28 -28.36 5.83 16.62
C GLU A 28 -27.27 4.79 16.87
N LEU A 29 -26.71 4.18 15.82
CA LEU A 29 -25.57 3.27 15.95
C LEU A 29 -24.36 3.95 16.61
N LYS A 30 -24.06 5.21 16.26
CA LYS A 30 -23.01 6.01 16.92
C LYS A 30 -23.31 6.23 18.40
N LYS A 31 -24.55 6.60 18.74
CA LYS A 31 -24.96 6.82 20.15
C LYS A 31 -24.88 5.55 20.98
N GLU A 32 -25.27 4.42 20.42
CA GLU A 32 -25.24 3.14 21.13
C GLU A 32 -23.82 2.61 21.29
N THR A 33 -23.05 2.56 20.20
CA THR A 33 -21.65 2.11 20.26
C THR A 33 -20.77 3.02 21.11
N ALA A 34 -21.07 4.32 21.23
CA ALA A 34 -20.34 5.21 22.13
C ALA A 34 -20.37 4.76 23.60
N LYS A 35 -21.42 4.04 24.02
CA LYS A 35 -21.58 3.52 25.39
C LYS A 35 -20.86 2.18 25.60
N TRP A 36 -20.40 1.52 24.53
CA TRP A 36 -19.83 0.19 24.62
C TRP A 36 -18.41 0.21 25.20
N PRO A 37 -18.04 -0.81 26.00
CA PRO A 37 -16.66 -1.00 26.42
C PRO A 37 -15.76 -1.31 25.21
N TYR A 38 -14.47 -1.03 25.36
CA TYR A 38 -13.45 -1.27 24.34
C TYR A 38 -13.50 -2.70 23.78
N GLU A 39 -13.60 -3.71 24.65
CA GLU A 39 -13.60 -5.12 24.26
C GLU A 39 -14.75 -5.48 23.32
N GLN A 40 -15.94 -4.89 23.53
CA GLN A 40 -17.09 -5.13 22.68
C GLN A 40 -16.89 -4.51 21.29
N LYS A 41 -16.36 -3.29 21.23
CA LYS A 41 -16.01 -2.63 19.95
C LYS A 41 -14.93 -3.41 19.21
N LEU A 42 -13.88 -3.84 19.91
CA LEU A 42 -12.81 -4.65 19.35
C LEU A 42 -13.34 -5.99 18.82
N LYS A 43 -14.23 -6.65 19.54
CA LYS A 43 -14.87 -7.89 19.08
C LYS A 43 -15.60 -7.67 17.75
N VAL A 44 -16.41 -6.61 17.64
CA VAL A 44 -17.11 -6.28 16.39
C VAL A 44 -16.13 -5.98 15.27
N PHE A 45 -15.11 -5.16 15.52
CA PHE A 45 -14.07 -4.84 14.55
C PHE A 45 -13.40 -6.11 14.01
N THR A 46 -12.95 -7.01 14.90
CA THR A 46 -12.29 -8.26 14.53
C THR A 46 -13.23 -9.20 13.78
N THR A 47 -14.48 -9.32 14.20
CA THR A 47 -15.49 -10.11 13.49
C THR A 47 -15.76 -9.55 12.09
N TYR A 48 -15.83 -8.22 11.95
CA TYR A 48 -16.06 -7.56 10.67
C TYR A 48 -14.88 -7.75 9.69
N MET A 49 -13.63 -7.78 10.19
CA MET A 49 -12.48 -8.15 9.35
C MET A 49 -12.56 -9.59 8.84
N GLY A 50 -13.11 -10.48 9.67
CA GLY A 50 -13.36 -11.87 9.34
C GLY A 50 -12.10 -12.66 8.98
N GLU A 51 -12.32 -13.81 8.34
CA GLU A 51 -11.24 -14.64 7.82
C GLU A 51 -10.88 -14.25 6.40
N ARG A 52 -9.67 -13.73 6.24
CA ARG A 52 -9.10 -13.42 4.92
C ARG A 52 -8.16 -14.53 4.50
N LEU A 53 -8.67 -15.47 3.70
CA LEU A 53 -7.86 -16.55 3.13
C LEU A 53 -7.02 -16.07 1.94
N ASN A 54 -7.45 -15.04 1.21
CA ASN A 54 -6.74 -14.52 0.04
C ASN A 54 -6.69 -13.00 0.09
N ARG A 55 -5.59 -12.40 -0.39
CA ARG A 55 -5.45 -10.96 -0.63
C ARG A 55 -6.64 -10.35 -1.39
N ARG A 56 -7.24 -11.11 -2.32
CA ARG A 56 -8.40 -10.68 -3.10
C ARG A 56 -9.68 -10.51 -2.26
N HIS A 57 -9.73 -11.11 -1.06
CA HIS A 57 -10.83 -10.88 -0.13
C HIS A 57 -10.62 -9.50 0.48
N ARG A 58 -11.31 -8.52 -0.09
CA ARG A 58 -11.28 -7.14 0.40
C ARG A 58 -12.15 -7.02 1.65
N PRO A 59 -11.74 -6.23 2.66
CA PRO A 59 -12.60 -5.92 3.78
C PRO A 59 -13.85 -5.18 3.30
N GLY A 60 -14.90 -5.20 4.13
CA GLY A 60 -16.19 -4.59 3.82
C GLY A 60 -16.10 -3.07 3.68
N ARG A 61 -17.18 -2.46 3.18
CA ARG A 61 -17.20 -1.06 2.73
C ARG A 61 -17.08 -0.01 3.84
N ALA A 62 -17.35 -0.35 5.10
CA ALA A 62 -17.10 0.57 6.23
C ALA A 62 -15.66 1.10 6.26
N LEU A 63 -14.68 0.33 5.76
CA LEU A 63 -13.28 0.78 5.68
C LEU A 63 -13.01 1.83 4.60
N GLU A 64 -13.97 2.11 3.71
CA GLU A 64 -13.90 3.26 2.80
C GLU A 64 -13.98 4.58 3.58
N LYS A 65 -14.42 4.57 4.84
CA LYS A 65 -14.53 5.76 5.68
C LYS A 65 -13.17 6.20 6.22
N ALA A 66 -12.29 5.27 6.59
CA ALA A 66 -10.94 5.63 7.07
C ALA A 66 -10.05 6.08 5.92
N HIS A 67 -9.32 7.19 6.05
CA HIS A 67 -8.49 7.81 5.02
C HIS A 67 -7.06 8.08 5.51
N TYR A 68 -6.12 8.00 4.57
CA TYR A 68 -4.71 8.27 4.79
C TYR A 68 -4.17 9.16 3.68
N SER A 69 -3.65 10.32 4.06
CA SER A 69 -3.05 11.29 3.14
C SER A 69 -1.53 11.27 3.28
N TRP A 70 -0.82 11.18 2.16
CA TRP A 70 0.64 11.04 2.12
C TRP A 70 1.27 12.18 1.31
N ASP A 71 2.42 12.69 1.77
CA ASP A 71 3.36 13.50 0.98
C ASP A 71 4.66 12.69 0.84
N LEU A 72 5.01 12.32 -0.39
CA LEU A 72 6.03 11.32 -0.71
C LEU A 72 7.07 11.91 -1.65
N ILE A 73 8.32 11.49 -1.45
CA ILE A 73 9.40 11.68 -2.42
C ILE A 73 9.94 10.31 -2.76
N CYS A 74 9.94 9.97 -4.04
CA CYS A 74 10.53 8.73 -4.53
C CYS A 74 11.00 8.89 -5.97
N ASP A 75 11.73 7.89 -6.45
CA ASP A 75 12.11 7.72 -7.85
C ASP A 75 10.92 7.87 -8.80
N TYR A 76 11.12 8.55 -9.94
CA TYR A 76 10.08 8.81 -10.92
C TYR A 76 9.55 7.51 -11.54
N GLY A 77 10.42 6.51 -11.78
CA GLY A 77 10.00 5.16 -12.19
C GLY A 77 9.09 4.49 -11.16
N ILE A 78 9.45 4.55 -9.87
CA ILE A 78 8.61 4.07 -8.76
C ILE A 78 7.25 4.76 -8.75
N PHE A 79 7.21 6.09 -8.86
CA PHE A 79 5.95 6.83 -8.92
C PHE A 79 5.08 6.36 -10.10
N ARG A 80 5.66 6.19 -11.29
CA ARG A 80 4.93 5.69 -12.48
C ARG A 80 4.32 4.31 -12.26
N ASP A 81 4.95 3.48 -11.44
CA ASP A 81 4.40 2.17 -11.08
C ASP A 81 3.24 2.28 -10.08
N LEU A 82 3.35 3.19 -9.10
CA LEU A 82 2.38 3.39 -8.03
C LEU A 82 1.14 4.18 -8.48
N GLN A 83 1.29 5.18 -9.36
CA GLN A 83 0.18 5.98 -9.90
C GLN A 83 -0.89 5.14 -10.64
N ARG A 84 -0.57 3.88 -10.98
CA ARG A 84 -1.54 2.95 -11.58
C ARG A 84 -2.63 2.50 -10.59
N HIS A 85 -2.49 2.83 -9.31
CA HIS A 85 -3.55 2.65 -8.33
C HIS A 85 -4.53 3.83 -8.43
N ARG A 86 -5.63 3.62 -9.16
CA ARG A 86 -6.55 4.70 -9.58
C ARG A 86 -7.69 4.97 -8.60
N MET A 87 -7.98 4.04 -7.69
CA MET A 87 -9.01 4.21 -6.67
C MET A 87 -8.40 4.99 -5.50
N VAL A 88 -8.36 6.30 -5.66
CA VAL A 88 -7.78 7.27 -4.71
C VAL A 88 -8.69 8.48 -4.67
N ASP A 89 -8.68 9.17 -3.54
CA ASP A 89 -9.48 10.39 -3.34
C ASP A 89 -8.75 11.62 -3.90
N ASP A 90 -7.42 11.60 -3.84
CA ASP A 90 -6.53 12.62 -4.38
C ASP A 90 -5.20 12.00 -4.82
N LEU A 91 -4.65 12.43 -5.96
CA LEU A 91 -3.32 12.04 -6.44
C LEU A 91 -2.78 13.18 -7.29
N GLN A 92 -1.76 13.86 -6.80
CA GLN A 92 -1.12 14.98 -7.49
C GLN A 92 0.40 14.89 -7.35
N TRP A 93 1.11 15.47 -8.30
CA TRP A 93 2.56 15.53 -8.28
C TRP A 93 3.06 16.91 -8.70
N GLN A 94 4.27 17.23 -8.26
CA GLN A 94 4.96 18.45 -8.68
C GLN A 94 5.64 18.24 -10.02
N ALA A 95 5.96 19.33 -10.73
CA ALA A 95 6.72 19.29 -11.97
C ALA A 95 8.03 18.51 -11.77
N LEU A 96 8.39 17.70 -12.76
CA LEU A 96 9.62 16.91 -12.72
C LEU A 96 10.83 17.84 -12.72
N THR A 97 11.78 17.53 -11.85
CA THR A 97 12.99 18.33 -11.70
C THR A 97 14.16 17.45 -11.27
N PRO A 98 15.38 17.67 -11.80
CA PRO A 98 16.55 16.92 -11.35
C PRO A 98 17.02 17.33 -9.95
N ARG A 99 16.44 18.39 -9.36
CA ARG A 99 16.89 19.01 -8.11
C ARG A 99 16.69 18.15 -6.85
N TYR A 100 15.78 17.19 -6.88
CA TYR A 100 15.62 16.23 -5.77
C TYR A 100 16.70 15.12 -5.78
N GLY A 101 17.58 15.12 -6.77
CA GLY A 101 18.66 14.17 -6.90
C GLY A 101 18.18 12.79 -7.31
N TYR A 102 19.06 11.81 -7.11
CA TYR A 102 18.90 10.42 -7.48
C TYR A 102 19.70 9.55 -6.50
N GLU A 103 19.61 8.24 -6.67
CA GLU A 103 20.37 7.27 -5.88
C GLU A 103 21.01 6.28 -6.85
N VAL A 104 22.30 5.98 -6.66
CA VAL A 104 23.00 4.98 -7.45
C VAL A 104 22.63 3.61 -6.89
N PRO A 105 22.03 2.70 -7.67
CA PRO A 105 21.71 1.37 -7.18
C PRO A 105 22.99 0.59 -6.82
N GLU A 106 22.96 -0.19 -5.73
CA GLU A 106 24.10 -1.03 -5.31
C GLU A 106 24.62 -1.94 -6.43
N LEU A 107 23.73 -2.43 -7.31
CA LEU A 107 24.11 -3.24 -8.47
C LEU A 107 24.97 -2.46 -9.48
N VAL A 108 24.72 -1.17 -9.64
CA VAL A 108 25.49 -0.27 -10.51
C VAL A 108 26.86 0.01 -9.88
N GLU A 109 26.91 0.20 -8.57
CA GLU A 109 28.18 0.34 -7.84
C GLU A 109 29.01 -0.95 -7.93
N ALA A 110 28.41 -2.11 -7.67
CA ALA A 110 29.07 -3.41 -7.69
C ALA A 110 29.62 -3.80 -9.07
N THR A 111 29.08 -3.21 -10.15
CA THR A 111 29.55 -3.43 -11.53
C THR A 111 30.59 -2.39 -11.98
N GLY A 112 30.97 -1.45 -11.11
CA GLY A 112 31.93 -0.38 -11.43
C GLY A 112 31.40 0.64 -12.45
N LEU A 113 30.08 0.75 -12.59
CA LEU A 113 29.42 1.63 -13.56
C LEU A 113 28.91 2.94 -12.94
N ALA A 114 29.21 3.20 -11.67
CA ALA A 114 28.76 4.40 -10.94
C ALA A 114 29.08 5.70 -11.70
N ASP A 115 30.33 5.93 -12.11
CA ASP A 115 30.72 7.13 -12.87
C ASP A 115 29.94 7.29 -14.19
N SER A 116 29.63 6.18 -14.86
CA SER A 116 28.83 6.21 -16.10
C SER A 116 27.38 6.59 -15.81
N PHE A 117 26.83 6.07 -14.72
CA PHE A 117 25.49 6.39 -14.26
C PHE A 117 25.40 7.86 -13.88
N GLU A 118 26.28 8.36 -13.02
CA GLU A 118 26.30 9.76 -12.56
C GLU A 118 26.44 10.74 -13.74
N ARG A 119 27.30 10.43 -14.71
CA ARG A 119 27.44 11.24 -15.94
C ARG A 119 26.12 11.40 -16.70
N CYS A 120 25.26 10.38 -16.72
CA CYS A 120 23.94 10.50 -17.35
C CYS A 120 23.05 11.52 -16.62
N PHE A 121 23.09 11.55 -15.29
CA PHE A 121 22.33 12.52 -14.49
C PHE A 121 22.91 13.93 -14.61
N ASP A 122 24.23 14.08 -14.71
CA ASP A 122 24.86 15.37 -14.99
C ASP A 122 24.44 15.94 -16.34
N LEU A 123 24.39 15.10 -17.38
CA LEU A 123 23.91 15.50 -18.71
C LEU A 123 22.43 15.90 -18.67
N SER A 124 21.60 15.13 -17.96
CA SER A 124 20.20 15.45 -17.72
C SER A 124 20.01 16.81 -17.03
N LEU A 125 20.78 17.09 -15.98
CA LEU A 125 20.75 18.37 -15.27
C LEU A 125 21.18 19.56 -16.14
N LYS A 126 22.23 19.37 -16.96
CA LYS A 126 22.70 20.41 -17.90
C LYS A 126 21.63 20.74 -18.94
N LEU A 127 21.03 19.72 -19.55
CA LEU A 127 19.95 19.90 -20.52
C LEU A 127 18.72 20.57 -19.88
N TYR A 128 18.31 20.10 -18.71
CA TYR A 128 17.21 20.71 -17.94
C TYR A 128 17.47 22.20 -17.69
N SER A 129 18.68 22.55 -17.25
CA SER A 129 19.05 23.94 -16.93
C SER A 129 19.06 24.82 -18.18
N ALA A 130 19.59 24.32 -19.31
CA ALA A 130 19.58 25.04 -20.57
C ALA A 130 18.15 25.32 -21.09
N LEU A 131 17.24 24.35 -20.95
CA LEU A 131 15.83 24.52 -21.34
C LEU A 131 15.12 25.55 -20.43
N GLN A 132 15.39 25.53 -19.12
CA GLN A 132 14.85 26.52 -18.19
C GLN A 132 15.35 27.93 -18.50
N GLU A 133 16.65 28.10 -18.73
CA GLU A 133 17.25 29.39 -19.10
C GLU A 133 16.67 29.95 -20.41
N ALA A 134 16.34 29.06 -21.35
CA ALA A 134 15.71 29.42 -22.61
C ALA A 134 14.19 29.67 -22.51
N GLY A 135 13.59 29.55 -21.33
CA GLY A 135 12.17 29.82 -21.09
C GLY A 135 11.21 28.67 -21.45
N TYR A 136 11.70 27.42 -21.47
CA TYR A 136 10.92 26.21 -21.77
C TYR A 136 10.72 25.33 -20.53
N PRO A 137 9.93 25.77 -19.52
CA PRO A 137 9.82 25.06 -18.24
C PRO A 137 9.07 23.72 -18.35
N GLU A 138 8.09 23.60 -19.25
CA GLU A 138 7.32 22.37 -19.42
C GLU A 138 8.14 21.31 -20.19
N GLU A 139 8.84 21.73 -21.24
CA GLU A 139 9.72 20.88 -22.02
C GLU A 139 10.95 20.45 -21.21
N ALA A 140 11.44 21.28 -20.29
CA ALA A 140 12.53 20.92 -19.39
C ALA A 140 12.26 19.62 -18.62
N GLN A 141 11.01 19.32 -18.29
CA GLN A 141 10.63 18.07 -17.61
C GLN A 141 11.04 16.81 -18.41
N TYR A 142 11.08 16.89 -19.75
CA TYR A 142 11.50 15.78 -20.62
C TYR A 142 13.00 15.48 -20.53
N ALA A 143 13.81 16.41 -19.99
CA ALA A 143 15.22 16.16 -19.75
C ALA A 143 15.45 15.23 -18.55
N THR A 144 14.45 15.02 -17.69
CA THR A 144 14.59 14.19 -16.48
C THR A 144 14.59 12.69 -16.80
N LEU A 145 15.47 11.95 -16.12
CA LEU A 145 15.54 10.49 -16.16
C LEU A 145 14.57 9.86 -15.14
N LEU A 146 14.14 8.62 -15.39
CA LEU A 146 13.29 7.84 -14.47
C LEU A 146 13.91 7.68 -13.08
N GLY A 147 15.24 7.71 -12.99
CA GLY A 147 16.02 7.63 -11.77
C GLY A 147 15.94 8.86 -10.85
N HIS A 148 15.42 9.99 -11.34
CA HIS A 148 15.30 11.20 -10.54
C HIS A 148 14.18 11.06 -9.52
N ARG A 149 14.38 11.65 -8.34
CA ARG A 149 13.34 11.75 -7.33
C ARG A 149 12.32 12.82 -7.73
N MET A 150 11.06 12.59 -7.36
CA MET A 150 9.98 13.54 -7.53
C MET A 150 9.08 13.55 -6.30
N ARG A 151 8.44 14.70 -6.05
CA ARG A 151 7.47 14.86 -4.97
C ARG A 151 6.04 14.67 -5.49
N TRP A 152 5.26 13.91 -4.75
CA TRP A 152 3.86 13.66 -5.03
C TRP A 152 3.08 13.41 -3.74
N LYS A 153 1.78 13.64 -3.80
CA LYS A 153 0.85 13.34 -2.71
C LYS A 153 -0.24 12.39 -3.19
N VAL A 154 -0.73 11.59 -2.26
CA VAL A 154 -1.86 10.69 -2.50
C VAL A 154 -2.71 10.55 -1.25
N THR A 155 -4.02 10.53 -1.44
CA THR A 155 -5.00 10.22 -0.40
C THR A 155 -5.82 9.03 -0.84
N TYR A 156 -5.93 8.03 0.02
CA TYR A 156 -6.77 6.87 -0.22
C TYR A 156 -7.39 6.35 1.07
N ASN A 157 -8.52 5.66 0.93
CA ASN A 157 -9.18 5.02 2.05
C ASN A 157 -8.51 3.70 2.50
N ALA A 158 -8.85 3.21 3.70
CA ALA A 158 -8.27 1.99 4.25
C ALA A 158 -8.55 0.75 3.39
N ARG A 159 -9.72 0.66 2.75
CA ARG A 159 -10.03 -0.46 1.84
C ARG A 159 -9.06 -0.53 0.65
N GLU A 160 -8.64 0.63 0.13
CA GLU A 160 -7.63 0.72 -0.91
C GLU A 160 -6.21 0.58 -0.36
N ALA A 161 -5.94 0.97 0.89
CA ALA A 161 -4.68 0.67 1.59
C ALA A 161 -4.42 -0.85 1.64
N PHE A 162 -5.43 -1.66 2.01
CA PHE A 162 -5.34 -3.13 1.96
C PHE A 162 -4.91 -3.62 0.57
N HIS A 163 -5.53 -3.07 -0.48
CA HIS A 163 -5.22 -3.48 -1.84
C HIS A 163 -3.79 -3.05 -2.25
N LEU A 164 -3.43 -1.79 -2.04
CA LEU A 164 -2.14 -1.23 -2.43
C LEU A 164 -0.98 -1.90 -1.68
N HIS A 165 -1.09 -2.01 -0.36
CA HIS A 165 -0.01 -2.47 0.52
C HIS A 165 0.28 -3.94 0.28
N GLU A 166 -0.76 -4.77 0.18
CA GLU A 166 -0.61 -6.21 -0.06
C GLU A 166 -0.24 -6.53 -1.52
N LEU A 167 -0.57 -5.65 -2.47
CA LEU A 167 -0.18 -5.82 -3.88
C LEU A 167 1.27 -5.41 -4.12
N ARG A 168 1.65 -4.21 -3.67
CA ARG A 168 2.92 -3.58 -4.02
C ARG A 168 4.09 -4.02 -3.15
N THR A 169 3.84 -4.82 -2.12
CA THR A 169 4.91 -5.50 -1.37
C THR A 169 5.18 -6.92 -1.88
N SER A 170 4.44 -7.41 -2.89
CA SER A 170 4.63 -8.78 -3.37
C SER A 170 6.06 -9.00 -3.93
N PRO A 171 6.62 -10.22 -3.83
CA PRO A 171 8.01 -10.50 -4.22
C PRO A 171 8.34 -10.14 -5.67
N GLN A 172 7.36 -10.26 -6.56
CA GLN A 172 7.48 -9.97 -7.99
C GLN A 172 7.57 -8.47 -8.29
N GLY A 173 7.38 -7.62 -7.29
CA GLY A 173 7.44 -6.18 -7.46
C GLY A 173 8.86 -5.61 -7.49
N HIS A 174 9.01 -4.42 -8.06
CA HIS A 174 10.28 -3.70 -8.09
C HIS A 174 10.76 -3.39 -6.66
N PRO A 175 12.04 -3.65 -6.32
CA PRO A 175 12.57 -3.46 -4.96
C PRO A 175 12.28 -2.08 -4.36
N GLY A 176 12.43 -1.02 -5.16
CA GLY A 176 12.22 0.36 -4.71
C GLY A 176 10.80 0.64 -4.21
N TYR A 177 9.76 0.28 -4.98
CA TYR A 177 8.39 0.52 -4.53
C TYR A 177 7.95 -0.47 -3.44
N ARG A 178 8.52 -1.68 -3.41
CA ARG A 178 8.27 -2.61 -2.31
C ARG A 178 8.74 -2.00 -1.00
N LYS A 179 9.96 -1.44 -0.97
CA LYS A 179 10.51 -0.73 0.20
C LYS A 179 9.61 0.43 0.61
N LEU A 180 9.32 1.35 -0.33
CA LEU A 180 8.46 2.50 -0.05
C LEU A 180 7.09 2.11 0.54
N VAL A 181 6.43 1.11 -0.04
CA VAL A 181 5.10 0.69 0.43
C VAL A 181 5.16 -0.06 1.77
N ARG A 182 6.26 -0.77 2.07
CA ARG A 182 6.50 -1.29 3.42
C ARG A 182 6.64 -0.17 4.44
N ASP A 183 7.43 0.86 4.14
CA ASP A 183 7.59 2.02 5.01
C ASP A 183 6.23 2.72 5.24
N MET A 184 5.39 2.81 4.20
CA MET A 184 4.02 3.30 4.31
C MET A 184 3.15 2.39 5.20
N HIS A 185 3.27 1.07 5.08
CA HIS A 185 2.54 0.13 5.92
C HIS A 185 2.94 0.23 7.40
N GLU A 186 4.23 0.38 7.68
CA GLU A 186 4.74 0.60 9.03
C GLU A 186 4.19 1.88 9.63
N LYS A 187 4.25 3.00 8.89
CA LYS A 187 3.67 4.27 9.34
C LYS A 187 2.16 4.24 9.53
N LEU A 188 1.44 3.48 8.71
CA LEU A 188 0.01 3.25 8.92
C LEU A 188 -0.23 2.44 10.18
N SER A 189 0.57 1.40 10.43
CA SER A 189 0.43 0.52 11.59
C SER A 189 0.78 1.21 12.91
N GLU A 190 1.65 2.23 12.88
CA GLU A 190 1.94 3.08 14.05
C GLU A 190 0.72 3.88 14.52
N VAL A 191 -0.11 4.35 13.58
CA VAL A 191 -1.30 5.16 13.90
C VAL A 191 -2.57 4.33 14.06
N HIS A 192 -2.72 3.28 13.26
CA HIS A 192 -3.88 2.40 13.17
C HIS A 192 -3.43 0.92 13.25
N PRO A 193 -3.06 0.44 14.44
CA PRO A 193 -2.51 -0.90 14.63
C PRO A 193 -3.49 -2.03 14.27
N LEU A 194 -4.80 -1.88 14.52
CA LEU A 194 -5.78 -2.93 14.23
C LEU A 194 -5.95 -3.15 12.71
N LEU A 195 -5.99 -2.07 11.94
CA LEU A 195 -6.04 -2.06 10.48
C LEU A 195 -4.72 -2.53 9.90
N GLY A 196 -3.59 -2.10 10.46
CA GLY A 196 -2.27 -2.60 10.09
C GLY A 196 -2.18 -4.12 10.24
N GLU A 197 -2.56 -4.67 11.39
CA GLU A 197 -2.57 -6.11 11.65
C GLU A 197 -3.53 -6.88 10.74
N ALA A 198 -4.67 -6.27 10.38
CA ALA A 198 -5.65 -6.86 9.48
C ALA A 198 -5.15 -6.98 8.01
N MET A 199 -4.10 -6.24 7.61
CA MET A 199 -3.43 -6.37 6.31
C MET A 199 -2.43 -7.55 6.29
N LYS A 200 -2.96 -8.77 6.43
CA LYS A 200 -2.19 -10.01 6.61
C LYS A 200 -1.27 -10.40 5.44
N PHE A 201 -1.47 -9.83 4.25
CA PHE A 201 -0.72 -10.19 3.04
C PHE A 201 0.38 -9.18 2.67
N VAL A 202 0.73 -8.27 3.58
CA VAL A 202 1.89 -7.40 3.40
C VAL A 202 3.15 -8.23 3.58
N ASN A 203 3.98 -8.29 2.54
CA ASN A 203 5.21 -9.06 2.61
C ASN A 203 6.28 -8.29 3.41
N LYS A 204 6.72 -8.91 4.51
CA LYS A 204 7.77 -8.38 5.40
C LYS A 204 9.17 -8.87 5.03
N GLY A 205 9.29 -9.86 4.13
CA GLY A 205 10.57 -10.42 3.71
C GLY A 205 11.23 -9.60 2.59
N GLU A 206 12.54 -9.39 2.70
CA GLU A 206 13.34 -8.75 1.65
C GLU A 206 13.73 -9.72 0.52
N ASP A 207 13.78 -11.02 0.84
CA ASP A 207 14.28 -12.03 -0.07
C ASP A 207 13.17 -12.60 -0.98
N ALA A 208 13.32 -12.32 -2.28
CA ALA A 208 12.40 -12.73 -3.31
C ALA A 208 12.33 -14.25 -3.48
N GLU A 209 13.43 -14.98 -3.26
CA GLU A 209 13.46 -16.46 -3.35
C GLU A 209 12.72 -17.09 -2.18
N LEU A 210 13.04 -16.68 -0.95
CA LEU A 210 12.37 -17.19 0.26
C LEU A 210 10.87 -16.92 0.22
N THR A 211 10.46 -15.77 -0.30
CA THR A 211 9.03 -15.45 -0.39
C THR A 211 8.35 -16.19 -1.55
N ARG A 212 9.04 -16.47 -2.67
CA ARG A 212 8.48 -17.31 -3.74
C ARG A 212 8.24 -18.73 -3.24
N LEU A 213 9.22 -19.29 -2.53
CA LEU A 213 9.12 -20.59 -1.89
C LEU A 213 7.99 -20.63 -0.84
N ALA A 214 7.83 -19.55 -0.06
CA ALA A 214 6.74 -19.42 0.91
C ALA A 214 5.35 -19.32 0.23
N ALA A 215 5.23 -18.60 -0.88
CA ALA A 215 4.00 -18.52 -1.65
C ALA A 215 3.62 -19.86 -2.32
N GLU A 216 4.61 -20.60 -2.82
CA GLU A 216 4.44 -21.96 -3.35
C GLU A 216 4.01 -22.92 -2.23
N ARG A 217 4.65 -22.88 -1.05
CA ARG A 217 4.28 -23.67 0.13
C ARG A 217 2.88 -23.33 0.65
N TYR A 218 2.49 -22.06 0.68
CA TYR A 218 1.15 -21.64 1.11
C TYR A 218 0.07 -22.11 0.13
N THR A 219 0.36 -22.11 -1.17
CA THR A 219 -0.53 -22.66 -2.20
C THR A 219 -0.72 -24.16 -2.00
N GLN A 220 0.36 -24.90 -1.72
CA GLN A 220 0.27 -26.32 -1.38
C GLN A 220 -0.49 -26.59 -0.08
N PHE A 221 -0.32 -25.76 0.94
CA PHE A 221 -1.07 -25.87 2.20
C PHE A 221 -2.58 -25.71 1.97
N LYS A 222 -3.00 -24.74 1.15
CA LYS A 222 -4.42 -24.57 0.79
C LYS A 222 -4.99 -25.73 -0.01
N LEU A 223 -4.21 -26.30 -0.93
CA LEU A 223 -4.63 -27.48 -1.68
C LEU A 223 -4.89 -28.66 -0.72
N LYS A 224 -4.02 -28.87 0.26
CA LYS A 224 -4.21 -29.88 1.30
C LYS A 224 -5.46 -29.64 2.15
N GLN A 225 -5.69 -28.41 2.62
CA GLN A 225 -6.89 -28.11 3.38
C GLN A 225 -8.18 -28.37 2.59
N LEU A 226 -8.20 -28.05 1.30
CA LEU A 226 -9.33 -28.32 0.40
C LEU A 226 -9.54 -29.81 0.12
N GLU A 227 -8.48 -30.61 0.13
CA GLU A 227 -8.55 -32.08 0.05
C GLU A 227 -9.11 -32.66 1.35
N GLU A 228 -8.62 -32.22 2.51
CA GLU A 228 -9.10 -32.64 3.83
C GLU A 228 -10.60 -32.31 4.02
N THR A 229 -11.06 -31.12 3.60
CA THR A 229 -12.50 -30.78 3.70
C THR A 229 -13.38 -31.62 2.78
N LYS A 230 -12.84 -32.08 1.64
CA LYS A 230 -13.56 -32.96 0.71
C LYS A 230 -13.65 -34.39 1.25
N ASP A 231 -12.60 -34.88 1.87
CA ASP A 231 -12.58 -36.21 2.47
C ASP A 231 -13.50 -36.30 3.70
N GLU A 232 -13.57 -35.24 4.53
CA GLU A 232 -14.53 -35.16 5.63
C GLU A 232 -15.99 -35.10 5.14
N ALA A 233 -16.25 -34.36 4.06
CA ALA A 233 -17.58 -34.30 3.44
C ALA A 233 -17.99 -35.64 2.82
N ALA A 234 -17.06 -36.37 2.19
CA ALA A 234 -17.32 -37.69 1.61
C ALA A 234 -17.57 -38.76 2.69
N THR A 235 -16.87 -38.70 3.81
CA THR A 235 -17.04 -39.62 4.94
C THR A 235 -18.41 -39.44 5.61
N ASN A 236 -18.87 -38.20 5.76
CA ASN A 236 -20.20 -37.88 6.32
C ASN A 236 -21.39 -38.22 5.38
N LEU A 237 -21.15 -38.45 4.09
CA LEU A 237 -22.17 -38.86 3.12
C LEU A 237 -22.29 -40.40 2.98
N SER A 238 -21.39 -41.15 3.61
CA SER A 238 -21.34 -42.63 3.58
C SER A 238 -21.77 -43.29 4.90
N THR A 239 -22.31 -42.49 5.83
CA THR A 239 -23.00 -42.93 7.05
C THR A 239 -24.46 -42.52 6.99
#